data_AF-A0A846E5F3-F1
#
_entry.id   AF-A0A846E5F3-F1
#
_cell.length_a   1.000
_cell.length_b   1.000
_cell.length_c   1.000
_cell.angle_alpha   90.00
_cell.angle_beta   90.00
_cell.angle_gamma   90.00
#
_symmetry.space_group_name_H-M   'P 1'
#
loop_
_entity.id
_entity.type
_entity.pdbx_description
1 polymer ?
#
loop_
_entity_poly.entity_id
_entity_poly.type
_entity_poly.pdbx_seq_one_letter_code
_entity_poly.pdbx_strand_id
1 'polypeptide(L)' 'MHADPPVTVDVVQRVKRGNEQAFEALLEQIVGTASTFEGYLGSSVFRPNHYDDSEYRIVFKFDRL' A
#
# COMPACT_ATOMS: atom_id res chain seq x y z
N MET A 1 0.89 12.30 28.77
CA MET A 1 0.00 11.79 27.70
C MET A 1 0.61 10.50 27.18
N HIS A 2 -0.15 9.42 27.08
CA HIS A 2 0.31 8.27 26.30
C HIS A 2 0.14 8.64 24.83
N ALA A 3 1.22 8.53 24.05
CA ALA A 3 1.13 8.66 22.60
C ALA A 3 0.41 7.43 22.04
N ASP A 4 -0.35 7.61 20.97
CA ASP A 4 -0.95 6.49 20.25
C ASP A 4 0.14 5.54 19.74
N PRO A 5 -0.08 4.22 19.78
CA PRO A 5 0.91 3.26 19.34
C PRO A 5 1.05 3.27 17.81
N PRO A 6 2.21 2.85 17.27
CA PRO A 6 2.39 2.69 15.83
C PRO A 6 1.36 1.76 15.20
N VAL A 7 0.92 2.10 14.00
CA VAL A 7 -0.12 1.37 13.26
C VAL A 7 0.43 0.82 11.95
N THR A 8 0.05 -0.42 11.64
CA THR A 8 0.32 -1.07 10.36
C THR A 8 -1.00 -1.32 9.64
N VAL A 9 -1.11 -0.86 8.39
CA VAL A 9 -2.26 -1.09 7.54
C VAL A 9 -1.88 -2.08 6.45
N ASP A 10 -2.63 -3.17 6.35
CA ASP A 10 -2.46 -4.20 5.33
C ASP A 10 -3.60 -4.14 4.31
N VAL A 11 -3.26 -3.81 3.07
CA VAL A 11 -4.21 -3.67 1.97
C VAL A 11 -3.97 -4.79 0.98
N VAL A 12 -4.98 -5.64 0.78
CA VAL A 12 -4.95 -6.71 -0.22
C VAL A 12 -5.98 -6.41 -1.29
N GLN A 13 -5.56 -6.36 -2.55
CA GLN A 13 -6.41 -6.04 -3.68
C GLN A 13 -6.15 -6.96 -4.86
N ARG A 14 -7.24 -7.52 -5.41
CA ARG A 14 -7.18 -8.28 -6.66
C ARG A 14 -7.49 -7.35 -7.84
N VAL A 15 -6.54 -7.25 -8.77
CA VAL A 15 -6.66 -6.40 -9.95
C VAL A 15 -7.36 -7.16 -11.08
N LYS A 16 -8.22 -6.47 -11.83
CA LYS A 16 -8.86 -7.05 -13.01
C LYS A 16 -7.82 -7.31 -14.09
N ARG A 17 -7.83 -8.51 -14.67
CA ARG A 17 -6.94 -8.91 -15.77
C ARG A 17 -6.87 -7.83 -16.86
N GLY A 18 -5.66 -7.43 -17.25
CA GLY A 18 -5.41 -6.40 -18.26
C GLY A 18 -5.41 -4.96 -17.74
N ASN A 19 -5.64 -4.74 -16.44
CA ASN A 19 -5.57 -3.41 -15.80
C ASN A 19 -4.36 -3.26 -14.87
N GLU A 20 -3.41 -4.19 -14.89
CA GLU A 20 -2.26 -4.22 -13.99
C GLU A 20 -1.43 -2.95 -14.11
N GLN A 21 -1.11 -2.52 -15.34
CA GLN A 21 -0.33 -1.31 -15.57
C GLN A 21 -1.06 -0.04 -15.08
N ALA A 22 -2.37 0.04 -15.33
CA ALA A 22 -3.17 1.18 -14.85
C ALA A 22 -3.25 1.19 -13.32
N PHE A 23 -3.36 0.02 -12.70
CA PHE A 23 -3.32 -0.12 -11.26
C PHE A 23 -1.96 0.25 -10.68
N GLU A 24 -0.84 -0.16 -11.30
CA GLU A 24 0.50 0.21 -10.84
C GLU A 24 0.73 1.73 -10.91
N ALA A 25 0.26 2.40 -11.96
CA ALA A 25 0.33 3.86 -12.07
C ALA A 25 -0.51 4.56 -10.98
N LEU A 26 -1.69 4.03 -10.66
CA LEU A 26 -2.51 4.52 -9.54
C LEU A 26 -1.82 4.24 -8.20
N LEU A 27 -1.21 3.07 -8.05
CA LEU A 27 -0.56 2.64 -6.82
C LEU A 27 0.63 3.56 -6.48
N GLU A 28 1.41 3.97 -7.46
CA GLU A 28 2.48 4.97 -7.27
C GLU A 28 1.93 6.29 -6.70
N GLN A 29 0.77 6.75 -7.19
CA GLN A 29 0.11 7.96 -6.67
C GLN A 29 -0.42 7.77 -5.25
N ILE A 30 -0.98 6.59 -4.95
CA ILE A 30 -1.46 6.24 -3.60
C ILE A 30 -0.29 6.26 -2.61
N VAL A 31 0.81 5.58 -2.94
CA VAL A 31 2.02 5.55 -2.10
C VAL A 31 2.61 6.95 -1.94
N GLY A 32 2.70 7.72 -3.04
CA GLY A 32 3.16 9.10 -3.01
C GLY A 32 2.30 9.97 -2.08
N THR A 33 0.98 9.85 -2.17
CA THR A 33 0.05 10.59 -1.30
C THR A 33 0.19 10.16 0.15
N ALA A 34 0.24 8.86 0.44
CA ALA A 34 0.41 8.34 1.80
C ALA A 34 1.71 8.83 2.47
N SER A 35 2.77 9.02 1.68
CA SER A 35 4.05 9.54 2.19
C SER A 35 3.99 10.98 2.69
N THR A 36 2.92 11.71 2.35
CA THR A 36 2.72 13.11 2.79
C THR A 36 1.99 13.21 4.14
N PHE A 37 1.43 12.10 4.65
CA PHE A 37 0.72 12.11 5.92
C PHE A 37 1.69 12.16 7.10
N GLU A 38 1.30 12.91 8.13
CA GLU A 38 2.06 12.97 9.38
C GLU A 38 2.21 11.57 9.97
N GLY A 39 3.40 11.25 10.47
CA GLY A 39 3.69 9.96 11.06
C GLY A 39 3.95 8.83 10.07
N TYR A 40 3.96 9.07 8.76
CA TYR A 40 4.32 8.04 7.77
C TYR A 40 5.73 7.49 7.99
N LEU A 41 5.83 6.19 8.23
CA LEU A 41 7.09 5.47 8.46
C LEU A 41 7.56 4.67 7.24
N GLY A 42 6.74 4.55 6.20
CA GLY A 42 7.07 3.82 4.99
C GLY A 42 5.96 2.91 4.48
N SER A 43 6.16 2.39 3.27
CA SER A 43 5.28 1.40 2.67
C SER A 43 6.06 0.32 1.92
N SER A 44 5.49 -0.89 1.85
CA SER A 44 6.01 -2.01 1.07
C SER A 44 4.94 -2.51 0.13
N VAL A 45 5.30 -2.65 -1.15
CA VAL A 45 4.43 -3.17 -2.21
C VAL A 45 4.89 -4.55 -2.61
N PHE A 46 4.02 -5.53 -2.46
CA PHE A 46 4.20 -6.90 -2.94
C PHE A 46 3.34 -7.08 -4.19
N ARG A 47 4.02 -7.34 -5.31
CA ARG A 47 3.40 -7.55 -6.61
C ARG A 47 3.12 -9.04 -6.82
N PRO A 48 2.11 -9.39 -7.62
CA PRO A 48 1.91 -10.78 -8.04
C PRO A 48 3.17 -11.33 -8.70
N ASN A 49 3.52 -12.58 -8.38
CA ASN A 49 4.70 -13.24 -8.93
C ASN A 49 4.36 -14.21 -10.08
N HIS A 50 3.08 -14.35 -10.42
CA HIS A 50 2.59 -15.27 -11.43
C HIS A 50 1.46 -14.63 -12.26
N TYR A 51 1.36 -14.98 -13.54
CA TYR A 51 0.32 -14.44 -14.44
C TYR A 51 -1.12 -14.79 -14.03
N ASP A 52 -1.29 -15.89 -13.29
CA ASP A 52 -2.60 -16.30 -12.75
C ASP A 52 -2.91 -15.65 -11.39
N ASP A 53 -1.92 -15.00 -10.78
CA ASP A 53 -2.08 -14.22 -9.57
C ASP A 53 -2.27 -12.74 -9.94
N SER A 54 -3.31 -12.13 -9.39
CA SER A 54 -3.63 -10.71 -9.59
C SER A 54 -3.72 -9.97 -8.26
N GLU A 55 -3.26 -10.60 -7.18
CA GLU A 55 -3.31 -10.07 -5.82
C GLU A 55 -2.07 -9.22 -5.52
N TYR A 56 -2.33 -7.95 -5.25
CA TYR A 56 -1.36 -7.01 -4.73
C TYR A 56 -1.55 -6.90 -3.23
N ARG A 57 -0.44 -6.82 -2.51
CA ARG A 57 -0.44 -6.47 -1.09
C ARG A 57 0.37 -5.20 -0.86
N ILE A 58 -0.21 -4.26 -0.14
CA ILE A 58 0.44 -3.01 0.25
C ILE A 58 0.41 -2.91 1.77
N VAL A 59 1.58 -2.78 2.37
CA VAL A 59 1.72 -2.57 3.81
C VAL A 59 2.16 -1.13 4.03
N PHE A 60 1.36 -0.35 4.76
CA PHE A 60 1.72 0.99 5.23
C PHE A 60 2.03 0.97 6.72
N LYS A 61 2.97 1.82 7.15
CA LYS A 61 3.32 1.99 8.56
C LYS A 61 3.22 3.46 8.96
N PHE A 62 2.65 3.71 10.14
CA PHE A 62 2.52 5.03 10.74
C PHE A 62 2.93 5.00 12.22
N ASP A 63 3.46 6.11 12.73
CA ASP A 63 3.84 6.24 14.15
C ASP A 63 2.64 6.39 15.09
N ARG A 64 1.50 6.83 14.55
CA ARG A 64 0.20 7.03 15.21
C ARG A 64 -0.94 7.02 14.19
N LEU A 65 -2.19 7.05 14.67
CA LEU A 65 -3.41 7.24 13.86
C LEU A 65 -3.80 8.71 13.72
#